data_AF-A0A453M5K8-F1
#
_entry.id   AF-A0A453M5K8-F1
#
_cell.length_a   1.000
_cell.length_b   1.000
_cell.length_c   1.000
_cell.angle_alpha   90.00
_cell.angle_beta   90.00
_cell.angle_gamma   90.00
#
_symmetry.space_group_name_H-M   'P 1'
#
loop_
_entity.id
_entity.type
_entity.pdbx_description
1 polymer ?
#
loop_
_entity_poly.entity_id
_entity_poly.type
_entity_poly.pdbx_seq_one_letter_code
_entity_poly.pdbx_strand_id
1 'polypeptide(L)'
;IRRTRTGLPTCTEPRRAGSKYGASPGTSPEKWTALRRAPGEMGFIGDQVESIRSMQVRQVLAQIISLGMIVTSALIIWKGLIVATGSESPVVVVLSGSMEPGFKRGDILFLRMSKEPIRTGEIVVFNVDGREIPIVHRVIKVHERQESAEVDILTKGDNNFEDDRLLYAHGELWLQQHHIMGRAVGYLPYVGWVTIVMTEKPIIKYLLIGALGLLVIMSKD
;
A
#
# COMPACT_ATOMS: atom_id res chain seq x y z
N ILE A 1 77.88 26.17 51.21
CA ILE A 1 77.93 25.81 52.65
C ILE A 1 76.52 25.40 53.09
N ARG A 2 76.40 24.17 53.62
CA ARG A 2 75.42 23.61 54.59
C ARG A 2 74.03 24.29 54.76
N ARG A 3 72.93 23.53 54.56
CA ARG A 3 72.14 22.76 55.58
C ARG A 3 71.18 23.65 56.41
N THR A 4 69.86 23.52 56.22
CA THR A 4 68.89 22.66 56.97
C THR A 4 68.42 23.19 58.33
N ARG A 5 67.17 22.83 58.66
CA ARG A 5 66.55 22.59 60.00
C ARG A 5 66.01 23.83 60.72
N THR A 6 64.93 23.82 61.52
CA THR A 6 63.83 22.90 61.95
C THR A 6 63.02 23.69 62.99
N GLY A 7 61.76 23.33 63.26
CA GLY A 7 61.19 23.56 64.61
C GLY A 7 59.68 23.76 64.70
N LEU A 8 58.99 22.83 65.37
CA LEU A 8 57.66 22.97 65.99
C LEU A 8 57.70 23.91 67.21
N PRO A 9 56.54 24.34 67.75
CA PRO A 9 56.07 23.78 69.03
C PRO A 9 54.53 23.64 69.18
N THR A 10 54.13 23.13 70.35
CA THR A 10 52.85 22.56 70.84
C THR A 10 52.06 23.46 71.82
N CYS A 11 50.83 23.01 72.20
CA CYS A 11 49.99 23.36 73.39
C CYS A 11 49.15 24.66 73.28
N THR A 12 47.87 24.77 73.71
CA THR A 12 47.28 24.49 75.04
C THR A 12 45.72 24.33 75.05
N GLU A 13 45.25 23.55 76.03
CA GLU A 13 43.88 23.29 76.58
C GLU A 13 43.18 24.55 77.22
N PRO A 14 41.89 24.57 77.71
CA PRO A 14 41.39 23.69 78.81
C PRO A 14 39.87 23.37 78.97
N ARG A 15 39.63 22.21 79.63
CA ARG A 15 38.68 21.85 80.74
C ARG A 15 37.17 22.21 80.75
N ARG A 16 36.33 21.18 80.99
CA ARG A 16 35.53 20.90 82.24
C ARG A 16 34.78 19.55 82.08
N ALA A 17 35.06 18.53 82.91
CA ALA A 17 34.27 18.09 84.11
C ALA A 17 32.79 17.73 83.79
N GLY A 18 32.19 16.59 84.12
CA GLY A 18 32.53 15.37 84.88
C GLY A 18 31.23 14.56 85.17
N SER A 19 31.35 13.35 85.74
CA SER A 19 30.29 12.43 86.27
C SER A 19 29.63 11.48 85.25
N LYS A 20 29.87 10.15 85.20
CA LYS A 20 29.74 8.99 86.15
C LYS A 20 28.32 8.40 86.30
N TYR A 21 28.29 7.06 86.45
CA TYR A 21 27.20 6.06 86.61
C TYR A 21 26.62 5.55 85.27
N GLY A 22 26.45 4.25 84.97
CA GLY A 22 26.62 2.98 85.67
C GLY A 22 25.76 1.89 84.98
N ALA A 23 26.24 0.64 84.96
CA ALA A 23 25.50 -0.64 84.77
C ALA A 23 24.94 -1.06 83.38
N SER A 24 25.40 -2.24 82.92
CA SER A 24 24.80 -3.17 81.92
C SER A 24 23.46 -3.77 82.41
N PRO A 25 22.72 -4.64 81.66
CA PRO A 25 22.97 -5.21 80.33
C PRO A 25 21.74 -5.20 79.38
N GLY A 26 21.96 -5.42 78.08
CA GLY A 26 20.90 -5.87 77.18
C GLY A 26 20.92 -5.23 75.79
N THR A 27 21.20 -6.09 74.79
CA THR A 27 20.67 -6.03 73.42
C THR A 27 20.77 -4.71 72.66
N SER A 28 21.79 -4.58 71.80
CA SER A 28 21.68 -3.80 70.56
C SER A 28 22.68 -4.36 69.54
N PRO A 29 22.23 -4.76 68.33
CA PRO A 29 23.03 -5.57 67.44
C PRO A 29 24.00 -4.71 66.63
N GLU A 30 25.28 -5.06 66.72
CA GLU A 30 26.21 -4.85 65.64
C GLU A 30 25.62 -5.46 64.36
N LYS A 31 25.20 -4.61 63.41
CA LYS A 31 25.05 -4.88 61.96
C LYS A 31 24.11 -3.85 61.34
N TRP A 32 24.59 -2.66 61.01
CA TRP A 32 23.99 -1.87 59.92
C TRP A 32 25.06 -1.11 59.12
N THR A 33 26.12 -1.83 58.71
CA THR A 33 27.05 -1.41 57.64
C THR A 33 27.04 -2.37 56.44
N ALA A 34 26.02 -3.21 56.31
CA ALA A 34 25.90 -4.09 55.15
C ALA A 34 24.42 -4.44 54.88
N LEU A 35 23.71 -3.54 54.22
CA LEU A 35 22.57 -3.88 53.37
C LEU A 35 22.33 -2.73 52.39
N ARG A 36 23.29 -2.57 51.46
CA ARG A 36 22.94 -2.19 50.08
C ARG A 36 21.96 -3.26 49.59
N ARG A 37 20.66 -3.07 49.82
CA ARG A 37 19.62 -3.84 49.14
C ARG A 37 19.52 -3.23 47.75
N ALA A 38 20.11 -3.91 46.77
CA ALA A 38 20.11 -3.50 45.38
C ALA A 38 18.67 -3.32 44.85
N PRO A 39 18.35 -2.19 44.20
CA PRO A 39 17.40 -2.16 43.09
C PRO A 39 18.23 -2.24 41.80
N GLY A 40 18.85 -3.39 41.55
CA GLY A 40 19.93 -3.50 40.55
C GLY A 40 19.61 -4.27 39.27
N GLU A 41 18.57 -5.11 39.25
CA GLU A 41 18.40 -6.06 38.13
C GLU A 41 17.08 -5.90 37.36
N MET A 42 16.03 -5.31 37.96
CA MET A 42 14.77 -5.04 37.25
C MET A 42 14.79 -3.76 36.38
N GLY A 43 15.65 -2.78 36.68
CA GLY A 43 15.77 -1.55 35.87
C GLY A 43 16.55 -1.76 34.57
N PHE A 44 17.69 -2.45 34.62
CA PHE A 44 18.54 -2.68 33.45
C PHE A 44 17.89 -3.61 32.42
N ILE A 45 17.18 -4.65 32.87
CA ILE A 45 16.45 -5.57 31.97
C ILE A 45 15.20 -4.88 31.42
N GLY A 46 14.48 -4.09 32.23
CA GLY A 46 13.35 -3.28 31.77
C GLY A 46 13.74 -2.27 30.70
N ASP A 47 14.79 -1.48 30.95
CA ASP A 47 15.29 -0.46 30.01
C ASP A 47 15.87 -1.08 28.73
N GLN A 48 16.52 -2.25 28.82
CA GLN A 48 16.97 -2.98 27.63
C GLN A 48 15.83 -3.58 26.82
N VAL A 49 14.82 -4.14 27.49
CA VAL A 49 13.63 -4.67 26.82
C VAL A 49 12.83 -3.54 26.17
N GLU A 50 12.69 -2.38 26.82
CA GLU A 50 12.07 -1.18 26.24
C GLU A 50 12.89 -0.59 25.09
N SER A 51 14.22 -0.60 25.18
CA SER A 51 15.11 -0.16 24.10
C SER A 51 15.05 -1.09 22.89
N ILE A 52 15.12 -2.42 23.10
CA ILE A 52 14.98 -3.43 22.03
C ILE A 52 13.57 -3.36 21.42
N ARG A 53 12.53 -3.26 22.26
CA ARG A 53 11.15 -3.11 21.80
C ARG A 53 10.95 -1.82 21.01
N SER A 54 11.54 -0.69 21.45
CA SER A 54 11.42 0.58 20.74
C SER A 54 12.20 0.60 19.41
N MET A 55 13.35 -0.08 19.32
CA MET A 55 14.09 -0.27 18.07
C MET A 55 13.31 -1.14 17.09
N GLN A 56 12.73 -2.26 17.55
CA GLN A 56 11.84 -3.09 16.74
C GLN A 56 10.58 -2.33 16.32
N VAL A 57 9.98 -1.52 17.20
CA VAL A 57 8.83 -0.67 16.87
C VAL A 57 9.19 0.38 15.84
N ARG A 58 10.35 1.05 15.96
CA ARG A 58 10.83 2.00 14.95
C ARG A 58 11.08 1.34 13.59
N GLN A 59 11.67 0.14 13.59
CA GLN A 59 11.90 -0.63 12.37
C GLN A 59 10.58 -1.07 11.72
N VAL A 60 9.64 -1.60 12.50
CA VAL A 60 8.30 -1.98 12.02
C VAL A 60 7.55 -0.74 11.50
N LEU A 61 7.60 0.37 12.21
CA LEU A 61 6.98 1.63 11.79
C LEU A 61 7.60 2.14 10.48
N ALA A 62 8.92 2.12 10.34
CA ALA A 62 9.61 2.49 9.11
C ALA A 62 9.23 1.58 7.94
N GLN A 63 9.08 0.27 8.18
CA GLN A 63 8.59 -0.68 7.17
C GLN A 63 7.14 -0.39 6.75
N ILE A 64 6.26 -0.11 7.71
CA ILE A 64 4.87 0.28 7.45
C ILE A 64 4.81 1.57 6.63
N ILE A 65 5.61 2.59 6.99
CA ILE A 65 5.68 3.84 6.24
C ILE A 65 6.20 3.58 4.82
N SER A 66 7.26 2.78 4.66
CA SER A 66 7.82 2.45 3.34
C SER A 66 6.81 1.71 2.46
N LEU A 67 6.11 0.73 3.02
CA LEU A 67 5.03 0.02 2.33
C LEU A 67 3.88 0.98 1.96
N GLY A 68 3.50 1.85 2.90
CA GLY A 68 2.48 2.88 2.69
C GLY A 68 2.84 3.85 1.56
N MET A 69 4.11 4.26 1.46
CA MET A 69 4.61 5.09 0.36
C MET A 69 4.53 4.37 -0.99
N ILE A 70 4.90 3.08 -1.06
CA ILE A 70 4.78 2.28 -2.28
C ILE A 70 3.31 2.20 -2.73
N VAL A 71 2.40 1.84 -1.83
CA VAL A 71 0.96 1.74 -2.14
C VAL A 71 0.40 3.10 -2.57
N THR A 72 0.73 4.17 -1.85
CA THR A 72 0.27 5.53 -2.19
C THR A 72 0.81 5.98 -3.55
N SER A 73 2.07 5.70 -3.86
CA SER A 73 2.64 6.04 -5.17
C SER A 73 1.94 5.32 -6.32
N ALA A 74 1.61 4.03 -6.15
CA ALA A 74 0.85 3.27 -7.13
C ALA A 74 -0.57 3.84 -7.33
N LEU A 75 -1.25 4.22 -6.24
CA LEU A 75 -2.57 4.85 -6.31
C LEU A 75 -2.53 6.23 -6.98
N ILE A 76 -1.49 7.02 -6.73
CA ILE A 76 -1.28 8.32 -7.38
C ILE A 76 -1.07 8.13 -8.89
N ILE A 77 -0.26 7.15 -9.30
CA ILE A 77 -0.05 6.85 -10.72
C ILE A 77 -1.37 6.44 -11.38
N TRP A 78 -2.14 5.56 -10.74
CA TRP A 78 -3.45 5.12 -11.25
C TRP A 78 -4.45 6.29 -11.38
N LYS A 79 -4.58 7.11 -10.33
CA LYS A 79 -5.45 8.30 -10.37
C LYS A 79 -4.95 9.35 -11.36
N GLY A 80 -3.65 9.54 -11.48
CA GLY A 80 -3.04 10.39 -12.49
C GLY A 80 -3.40 9.93 -13.90
N LEU A 81 -3.39 8.62 -14.14
CA LEU A 81 -3.81 8.05 -15.43
C LEU A 81 -5.29 8.29 -15.71
N ILE A 82 -6.19 8.07 -14.73
CA ILE A 82 -7.63 8.36 -14.86
C ILE A 82 -7.86 9.83 -15.25
N VAL A 83 -7.19 10.76 -14.57
CA VAL A 83 -7.34 12.20 -14.85
C VAL A 83 -6.75 12.56 -16.21
N ALA A 84 -5.61 11.97 -16.59
CA ALA A 84 -4.94 12.26 -17.87
C ALA A 84 -5.68 11.70 -19.09
N THR A 85 -6.36 10.56 -18.95
CA THR A 85 -7.17 9.95 -20.02
C THR A 85 -8.61 10.44 -20.00
N GLY A 86 -9.11 10.97 -18.87
CA GLY A 86 -10.50 11.35 -18.68
C GLY A 86 -11.46 10.17 -18.63
N SER A 87 -10.95 8.94 -18.52
CA SER A 87 -11.74 7.71 -18.47
C SER A 87 -11.63 7.09 -17.08
N GLU A 88 -12.75 6.60 -16.54
CA GLU A 88 -12.79 5.90 -15.25
C GLU A 88 -11.98 4.59 -15.27
N SER A 89 -11.84 4.00 -16.46
CA SER A 89 -11.08 2.77 -16.68
C SER A 89 -10.07 2.98 -17.82
N PRO A 90 -8.89 3.57 -17.55
CA PRO A 90 -7.92 3.90 -18.59
C PRO A 90 -7.28 2.66 -19.24
N VAL A 91 -7.39 1.49 -18.63
CA VAL A 91 -6.77 0.24 -19.10
C VAL A 91 -7.77 -0.90 -18.94
N VAL A 92 -8.08 -1.59 -20.05
CA VAL A 92 -8.95 -2.77 -20.06
C VAL A 92 -8.31 -3.93 -20.81
N VAL A 93 -8.75 -5.16 -20.54
CA VAL A 93 -8.23 -6.37 -21.18
C VAL A 93 -9.31 -6.98 -22.07
N VAL A 94 -8.93 -7.40 -23.27
CA VAL A 94 -9.83 -8.09 -24.20
C VAL A 94 -10.00 -9.54 -23.76
N LEU A 95 -11.23 -9.90 -23.42
CA LEU A 95 -11.57 -11.24 -22.91
C LEU A 95 -12.14 -12.17 -24.00
N SER A 96 -12.61 -11.64 -25.12
CA SER A 96 -13.27 -12.38 -26.21
C SER A 96 -12.60 -12.15 -27.57
N GLY A 97 -12.94 -12.98 -28.56
CA GLY A 97 -12.50 -12.84 -29.96
C GLY A 97 -13.52 -12.13 -30.86
N SER A 98 -14.45 -11.34 -30.30
CA SER A 98 -15.47 -10.64 -31.10
C SER A 98 -14.92 -9.50 -31.94
N MET A 99 -13.70 -9.05 -31.64
CA MET A 99 -13.00 -7.98 -32.36
C MET A 99 -11.90 -8.49 -33.30
N GLU A 100 -11.83 -9.79 -33.58
CA GLU A 100 -10.88 -10.33 -34.55
C GLU A 100 -11.25 -9.91 -35.99
N PRO A 101 -10.27 -9.59 -36.86
CA PRO A 101 -8.81 -9.66 -36.67
C PRO A 101 -8.17 -8.43 -36.01
N GLY A 102 -8.94 -7.41 -35.65
CA GLY A 102 -8.43 -6.14 -35.10
C GLY A 102 -7.79 -6.29 -33.72
N PHE A 103 -8.49 -6.91 -32.78
CA PHE A 103 -7.97 -7.22 -31.44
C PHE A 103 -8.18 -8.69 -31.12
N LYS A 104 -7.20 -9.28 -30.45
CA LYS A 104 -7.23 -10.67 -30.01
C LYS A 104 -7.45 -10.76 -28.51
N ARG A 105 -7.94 -11.91 -28.07
CA ARG A 105 -8.03 -12.22 -26.64
C ARG A 105 -6.65 -12.11 -25.99
N GLY A 106 -6.60 -11.38 -24.88
CA GLY A 106 -5.36 -11.11 -24.13
C GLY A 106 -4.65 -9.83 -24.55
N ASP A 107 -5.20 -9.03 -25.45
CA ASP A 107 -4.69 -7.68 -25.70
C ASP A 107 -5.14 -6.71 -24.61
N ILE A 108 -4.26 -5.79 -24.22
CA ILE A 108 -4.59 -4.68 -23.31
C ILE A 108 -4.94 -3.47 -24.15
N LEU A 109 -6.05 -2.80 -23.87
CA LEU A 109 -6.45 -1.56 -24.52
C LEU A 109 -6.29 -0.38 -23.58
N PHE A 110 -5.70 0.69 -24.11
CA PHE A 110 -5.63 1.97 -23.44
C PHE A 110 -6.81 2.84 -23.87
N LEU A 111 -7.59 3.29 -22.90
CA LEU A 111 -8.78 4.09 -23.12
C LEU A 111 -8.52 5.56 -22.83
N ARG A 112 -9.07 6.42 -23.68
CA ARG A 112 -9.12 7.86 -23.50
C ARG A 112 -10.53 8.36 -23.79
N MET A 113 -11.04 9.21 -22.92
CA MET A 113 -12.30 9.92 -23.16
C MET A 113 -11.98 11.30 -23.75
N SER A 114 -12.37 11.50 -25.00
CA SER A 114 -12.24 12.77 -25.70
C SER A 114 -13.50 13.62 -25.55
N LYS A 115 -13.34 14.95 -25.57
CA LYS A 115 -14.47 15.89 -25.65
C LYS A 115 -15.10 15.97 -27.05
N GLU A 116 -14.43 15.41 -28.05
CA GLU A 116 -14.93 15.35 -29.43
C GLU A 116 -16.10 14.37 -29.56
N PRO A 117 -17.04 14.58 -30.50
CA PRO A 117 -18.15 13.64 -30.74
C PRO A 117 -17.65 12.29 -31.24
N ILE A 118 -18.36 11.22 -30.89
CA ILE A 118 -18.02 9.84 -31.30
C ILE A 118 -18.36 9.66 -32.77
N ARG A 119 -17.46 9.05 -33.53
CA ARG A 119 -17.60 8.86 -34.98
C ARG A 119 -17.73 7.39 -35.34
N THR A 120 -18.41 7.14 -36.45
CA THR A 120 -18.45 5.81 -37.07
C THR A 120 -17.04 5.31 -37.37
N GLY A 121 -16.77 4.05 -37.04
CA GLY A 121 -15.48 3.39 -37.22
C GLY A 121 -14.59 3.38 -35.97
N GLU A 122 -14.89 4.19 -34.95
CA GLU A 122 -14.14 4.20 -33.70
C GLU A 122 -14.38 2.92 -32.88
N ILE A 123 -13.38 2.51 -32.11
CA ILE A 123 -13.49 1.41 -31.17
C ILE A 123 -13.78 2.00 -29.79
N VAL A 124 -14.92 1.63 -29.24
CA VAL A 124 -15.40 2.13 -27.96
C VAL A 124 -15.55 1.00 -26.97
N VAL A 125 -15.33 1.33 -25.71
CA VAL A 125 -15.60 0.44 -24.58
C VAL A 125 -16.79 1.00 -23.85
N PHE A 126 -17.81 0.17 -23.66
CA PHE A 126 -19.06 0.58 -23.03
C PHE A 126 -19.48 -0.41 -21.96
N ASN A 127 -20.20 0.12 -20.97
CA ASN A 127 -20.92 -0.70 -20.01
C ASN A 127 -22.37 -0.83 -20.44
N VAL A 128 -22.97 -1.99 -20.16
CA VAL A 128 -24.42 -2.16 -20.28
C VAL A 128 -24.97 -2.41 -18.88
N ASP A 129 -26.07 -1.74 -18.56
CA ASP A 129 -26.76 -1.95 -17.29
C ASP A 129 -27.16 -3.43 -17.11
N GLY A 130 -26.79 -4.00 -15.97
CA GLY A 130 -26.97 -5.42 -15.68
C GLY A 130 -25.82 -6.34 -16.12
N ARG A 131 -24.75 -5.80 -16.71
CA ARG A 131 -23.50 -6.52 -16.96
C ARG A 131 -22.37 -5.93 -16.14
N GLU A 132 -21.58 -6.79 -15.49
CA GLU A 132 -20.40 -6.37 -14.73
C GLU A 132 -19.14 -6.21 -15.61
N ILE A 133 -19.13 -6.85 -16.78
CA ILE A 133 -17.98 -6.88 -17.68
C ILE A 133 -18.22 -5.92 -18.85
N PRO A 134 -17.33 -4.93 -19.06
CA PRO A 134 -17.45 -4.00 -20.18
C PRO A 134 -17.22 -4.70 -21.52
N ILE A 135 -17.86 -4.17 -22.56
CA ILE A 135 -17.81 -4.71 -23.93
C ILE A 135 -17.01 -3.74 -24.81
N VAL A 136 -16.16 -4.31 -25.67
CA VAL A 136 -15.32 -3.54 -26.61
C VAL A 136 -15.77 -3.84 -28.03
N HIS A 137 -16.38 -2.89 -28.72
CA HIS A 137 -16.82 -3.08 -30.11
C HIS A 137 -16.63 -1.82 -30.97
N ARG A 138 -16.81 -1.97 -32.29
CA ARG A 138 -16.69 -0.87 -33.25
C ARG A 138 -18.02 -0.15 -33.43
N VAL A 139 -17.99 1.17 -33.43
CA VAL A 139 -19.14 2.00 -33.77
C VAL A 139 -19.46 1.85 -35.25
N ILE A 140 -20.65 1.38 -35.59
CA ILE A 140 -21.11 1.24 -36.98
C ILE A 140 -22.09 2.35 -37.38
N LYS A 141 -22.77 2.97 -36.42
CA LYS A 141 -23.70 4.07 -36.69
C LYS A 141 -23.76 5.03 -35.53
N VAL A 142 -23.84 6.31 -35.85
CA VAL A 142 -24.05 7.41 -34.90
C VAL A 142 -25.22 8.24 -35.42
N HIS A 143 -26.23 8.46 -34.59
CA HIS A 143 -27.29 9.43 -34.87
C HIS A 143 -27.21 10.55 -33.85
N GLU A 144 -27.09 11.78 -34.33
CA GLU A 144 -27.20 12.97 -33.51
C GLU A 144 -28.63 13.47 -33.58
N ARG A 145 -29.33 13.50 -32.44
CA ARG A 145 -30.69 14.02 -32.38
C ARG A 145 -30.62 15.55 -32.30
N GLN A 146 -31.03 16.22 -33.38
CA GLN A 146 -30.97 17.68 -33.53
C GLN A 146 -31.71 18.45 -32.41
N GLU A 147 -32.68 17.82 -31.74
CA GLU A 147 -33.54 18.47 -30.75
C GLU A 147 -33.06 18.33 -29.29
N SER A 148 -32.32 17.27 -28.93
CA SER A 148 -31.92 17.01 -27.54
C SER A 148 -30.40 16.99 -27.31
N ALA A 149 -29.58 17.20 -28.35
CA ALA A 149 -28.13 17.02 -28.32
C ALA A 149 -27.70 15.62 -27.83
N GLU A 150 -28.62 14.66 -27.77
CA GLU A 150 -28.33 13.27 -27.45
C GLU A 150 -27.76 12.56 -28.67
N VAL A 151 -26.79 11.68 -28.40
CA VAL A 151 -26.10 10.89 -29.43
C VAL A 151 -26.44 9.43 -29.20
N ASP A 152 -27.11 8.84 -30.20
CA ASP A 152 -27.47 7.43 -30.24
C ASP A 152 -26.41 6.66 -31.03
N ILE A 153 -25.80 5.66 -30.38
CA ILE A 153 -24.65 4.93 -30.91
C ILE A 153 -25.03 3.47 -31.09
N LEU A 154 -24.69 2.91 -32.26
CA LEU A 154 -24.80 1.49 -32.53
C LEU A 154 -23.41 0.89 -32.72
N THR A 155 -23.15 -0.17 -31.98
CA THR A 155 -21.89 -0.91 -31.99
C THR A 155 -22.07 -2.30 -32.58
N LYS A 156 -20.96 -2.84 -33.09
CA LYS A 156 -20.87 -4.21 -33.60
C LYS A 156 -19.45 -4.74 -33.41
N GLY A 157 -19.33 -5.99 -32.99
CA GLY A 157 -18.06 -6.72 -33.02
C GLY A 157 -17.57 -6.97 -34.45
N ASP A 158 -16.28 -6.76 -34.70
CA ASP A 158 -15.67 -6.95 -36.03
C ASP A 158 -15.86 -8.38 -36.57
N ASN A 159 -15.87 -9.37 -35.68
CA ASN A 159 -16.06 -10.79 -35.98
C ASN A 159 -17.50 -11.28 -35.79
N ASN A 160 -18.44 -10.41 -35.40
CA ASN A 160 -19.84 -10.79 -35.21
C ASN A 160 -20.63 -10.61 -36.52
N PHE A 161 -21.65 -11.44 -36.76
CA PHE A 161 -22.54 -11.27 -37.91
C PHE A 161 -23.59 -10.18 -37.67
N GLU A 162 -24.22 -10.22 -36.50
CA GLU A 162 -25.26 -9.29 -36.06
C GLU A 162 -24.67 -8.07 -35.33
N ASP A 163 -25.47 -7.02 -35.19
CA ASP A 163 -25.15 -5.86 -34.35
C ASP A 163 -25.39 -6.15 -32.85
N ASP A 164 -24.94 -5.25 -31.98
CA ASP A 164 -24.96 -5.49 -30.53
C ASP A 164 -26.30 -5.16 -29.87
N ARG A 165 -27.38 -4.91 -30.62
CA ARG A 165 -28.68 -4.52 -30.05
C ARG A 165 -29.23 -5.53 -29.05
N LEU A 166 -28.98 -6.82 -29.28
CA LEU A 166 -29.40 -7.88 -28.37
C LEU A 166 -28.58 -7.92 -27.06
N LEU A 167 -27.41 -7.28 -27.04
CA LEU A 167 -26.53 -7.23 -25.87
C LEU A 167 -26.85 -6.07 -24.93
N TYR A 168 -27.59 -5.06 -25.42
CA TYR A 168 -27.99 -3.88 -24.67
C TYR A 168 -29.02 -4.21 -23.58
N ALA A 169 -29.32 -3.23 -22.73
CA ALA A 169 -30.32 -3.38 -21.69
C ALA A 169 -31.70 -3.67 -22.30
N HIS A 170 -32.59 -4.33 -21.55
CA HIS A 170 -33.90 -4.74 -22.05
C HIS A 170 -34.70 -3.55 -22.58
N GLY A 171 -34.96 -3.56 -23.90
CA GLY A 171 -35.73 -2.52 -24.58
C GLY A 171 -34.89 -1.38 -25.17
N GLU A 172 -33.58 -1.36 -24.95
CA GLU A 172 -32.68 -0.38 -25.56
C GLU A 172 -32.16 -0.85 -26.92
N LEU A 173 -32.27 0.02 -27.93
CA LEU A 173 -31.77 -0.24 -29.29
C LEU A 173 -30.52 0.57 -29.63
N TRP A 174 -30.16 1.53 -28.77
CA TRP A 174 -29.09 2.49 -28.98
C TRP A 174 -28.35 2.73 -27.67
N LEU A 175 -27.02 2.82 -27.75
CA LEU A 175 -26.19 3.23 -26.63
C LEU A 175 -26.13 4.75 -26.57
N GLN A 176 -26.36 5.30 -25.39
CA GLN A 176 -26.11 6.71 -25.12
C GLN A 176 -24.66 6.96 -24.74
N GLN A 177 -24.23 8.23 -24.81
CA GLN A 177 -22.87 8.63 -24.49
C GLN A 177 -22.43 8.27 -23.06
N HIS A 178 -23.35 8.23 -22.09
CA HIS A 178 -23.03 7.91 -20.70
C HIS A 178 -22.65 6.43 -20.48
N HIS A 179 -23.07 5.53 -21.38
CA HIS A 179 -22.66 4.13 -21.36
C HIS A 179 -21.20 3.95 -21.84
N ILE A 180 -20.63 4.93 -22.53
CA ILE A 180 -19.29 4.86 -23.10
C ILE A 180 -18.25 5.20 -22.02
N MET A 181 -17.44 4.22 -21.65
CA MET A 181 -16.32 4.41 -20.72
C MET A 181 -15.13 5.12 -21.36
N GLY A 182 -14.93 4.93 -22.67
CA GLY A 182 -13.84 5.58 -23.40
C GLY A 182 -13.59 4.98 -24.80
N ARG A 183 -12.70 5.63 -25.54
CA ARG A 183 -12.23 5.19 -26.85
C ARG A 183 -10.88 4.49 -26.75
N ALA A 184 -10.70 3.41 -27.49
CA ALA A 184 -9.41 2.74 -27.56
C ALA A 184 -8.44 3.60 -28.41
N VAL A 185 -7.35 4.07 -27.79
CA VAL A 185 -6.32 4.88 -28.46
C VAL A 185 -5.04 4.10 -28.77
N GLY A 186 -4.87 2.95 -28.14
CA GLY A 186 -3.71 2.09 -28.34
C GLY A 186 -3.94 0.74 -27.69
N TYR A 187 -3.11 -0.23 -28.05
CA TYR A 187 -3.16 -1.57 -27.47
C TYR A 187 -1.78 -2.16 -27.29
N LEU A 188 -1.67 -3.09 -26.35
CA LEU A 188 -0.47 -3.88 -26.10
C LEU A 188 -0.82 -5.36 -26.26
N PRO A 189 -0.30 -6.03 -27.31
CA PRO A 189 -0.72 -7.38 -27.62
C PRO A 189 -0.19 -8.41 -26.62
N TYR A 190 -0.97 -9.46 -26.37
CA TYR A 190 -0.65 -10.62 -25.53
C TYR A 190 -0.40 -10.38 -24.02
N VAL A 191 -0.13 -9.15 -23.56
CA VAL A 191 0.22 -8.89 -22.15
C VAL A 191 -0.94 -9.19 -21.19
N GLY A 192 -2.18 -9.02 -21.64
CA GLY A 192 -3.37 -9.33 -20.88
C GLY A 192 -3.56 -10.82 -20.60
N TRP A 193 -2.82 -11.73 -21.26
CA TRP A 193 -2.81 -13.14 -20.88
C TRP A 193 -2.33 -13.36 -19.45
N VAL A 194 -1.42 -12.53 -18.95
CA VAL A 194 -0.95 -12.62 -17.55
C VAL A 194 -2.11 -12.41 -16.59
N THR A 195 -2.94 -11.39 -16.81
CA THR A 195 -4.11 -11.09 -15.98
C THR A 195 -5.21 -12.14 -16.16
N ILE A 196 -5.45 -12.61 -17.38
CA ILE A 196 -6.45 -13.65 -17.67
C ILE A 196 -6.08 -14.95 -16.96
N VAL A 197 -4.84 -15.42 -17.09
CA VAL A 197 -4.37 -16.67 -16.47
C VAL A 197 -4.41 -16.57 -14.94
N MET A 198 -4.04 -15.42 -14.38
CA MET A 198 -4.08 -15.20 -12.92
C MET A 198 -5.51 -15.22 -12.37
N THR A 199 -6.49 -14.73 -13.14
CA THR A 199 -7.91 -14.71 -12.77
C THR A 199 -8.59 -16.05 -12.98
N GLU A 200 -8.37 -16.71 -14.13
CA GLU A 200 -9.02 -17.98 -14.48
C GLU A 200 -8.45 -19.19 -13.72
N LYS A 201 -7.15 -19.16 -13.39
CA LYS A 201 -6.48 -20.26 -12.67
C LYS A 201 -6.03 -19.79 -11.28
N PRO A 202 -6.90 -19.88 -10.26
CA PRO A 202 -6.56 -19.44 -8.91
C PRO A 202 -5.35 -20.20 -8.33
N ILE A 203 -5.09 -21.43 -8.78
CA ILE A 203 -3.91 -22.22 -8.39
C ILE A 203 -2.60 -21.46 -8.69
N ILE A 204 -2.50 -20.80 -9.85
CA ILE A 204 -1.30 -20.05 -10.23
C ILE A 204 -1.11 -18.84 -9.30
N LYS A 205 -2.22 -18.17 -8.93
CA LYS A 205 -2.20 -17.09 -7.95
C LYS A 205 -1.65 -17.56 -6.60
N TYR A 206 -2.14 -18.69 -6.09
CA TYR A 206 -1.68 -19.23 -4.80
C TYR A 206 -0.23 -19.73 -4.85
N LEU A 207 0.19 -20.35 -5.95
CA LEU A 207 1.58 -20.76 -6.16
C LEU A 207 2.51 -19.54 -6.13
N LEU A 208 2.15 -18.47 -6.85
CA LEU A 208 2.97 -17.26 -6.92
C LEU A 208 3.09 -16.55 -5.56
N ILE A 209 1.98 -16.42 -4.83
CA ILE A 209 1.99 -15.87 -3.46
C ILE A 209 2.84 -16.77 -2.53
N GLY A 210 2.71 -18.09 -2.65
CA GLY A 210 3.50 -19.04 -1.87
C GLY A 210 4.99 -18.95 -2.17
N ALA A 211 5.37 -18.86 -3.44
CA ALA A 211 6.76 -18.69 -3.88
C ALA A 211 7.36 -17.36 -3.40
N LEU A 212 6.60 -16.26 -3.48
CA LEU A 212 7.04 -14.97 -2.97
C LEU A 212 7.19 -14.98 -1.43
N GLY A 213 6.26 -15.61 -0.72
CA GLY A 213 6.34 -15.81 0.73
C GLY A 213 7.57 -16.64 1.13
N LEU A 214 7.82 -17.74 0.42
CA LEU A 214 9.02 -18.57 0.62
C LEU A 214 10.30 -17.78 0.34
N LEU A 215 10.35 -17.01 -0.75
CA LEU A 215 11.50 -16.18 -1.09
C LEU A 215 11.80 -15.15 0.01
N VAL A 216 10.77 -14.48 0.54
CA VAL A 216 10.93 -13.50 1.64
C VAL A 216 11.45 -14.17 2.92
N ILE A 217 11.04 -15.41 3.21
CA ILE A 217 11.54 -16.19 4.34
C ILE A 217 13.02 -16.56 4.10
N MET A 218 13.36 -17.04 2.91
CA MET A 218 14.73 -17.42 2.55
C MET A 218 15.69 -16.22 2.43
N SER A 219 15.19 -15.02 2.13
CA SER A 219 16.00 -13.80 2.03
C SER A 219 16.28 -13.12 3.36
N LYS A 220 15.80 -13.69 4.48
CA LYS A 220 15.90 -13.09 5.82
C LYS A 220 17.07 -13.63 6.65
N ASP A 221 17.97 -14.40 6.04
CA ASP A 221 19.28 -14.74 6.57
C ASP A 221 20.37 -13.83 5.98
#